data_AF-A0A938ATZ3-F1
#
_entry.id   AF-A0A938ATZ3-F1
#
_cell.length_a   1.000
_cell.length_b   1.000
_cell.length_c   1.000
_cell.angle_alpha   90.00
_cell.angle_beta   90.00
_cell.angle_gamma   90.00
#
_symmetry.space_group_name_H-M   'P 1'
#
loop_
_entity.id
_entity.type
_entity.pdbx_description
1 polymer ?
#
loop_
_entity_poly.entity_id
_entity_poly.type
_entity_poly.pdbx_seq_one_letter_code
_entity_poly.pdbx_strand_id
1 'polypeptide(L)'
;MQQQKLVVFAGPFLVLLFITTMTAFWSAEPASASGRTDTWVTTRTTTLLEAARLRERQVGLLLRTAQRRGDTARLQRATLARTRSVVRLNRAVSRLNAVVLAGDHAAGDPIVTRLVRLNKQVRALDTRSARLARRARVPRMRTHIRTLLTARSRLAAGVVRLDRMDGSSSAHVPAATRPQQPVPPPASSSGDSTPRNDAPPSPPPTTSTITDLELRSGQSGLTYQNVRFLSSHSHQQATVTITRASHITFRDCVFEGSAWNGITINDFGGTVRDIRFIDCHVKSSARMGFECTSRGSVTSSYSRVDLRRVTFDPQGSEAISYDGPAVHVDCTVEDVLIKGSGMRPDLFSWGQGMEINGPRGFLVQDLTMYRTRGSNWNLNGKDGVDMDWTFRNIVVDNTVDRLGSVTRHPHANMICAFNVERSRWIDCTFRNARPGAAAAYLSNCDHNRFDGIDLSGLSQQISQVDGCSGNIW
;
A
#
# COMPACT_ATOMS: atom_id res chain seq x y z
N MET A 1 35.65 20.62 54.62
CA MET A 1 36.06 19.75 53.48
C MET A 1 34.79 19.30 52.76
N GLN A 2 34.14 20.14 51.93
CA GLN A 2 34.48 20.49 50.55
C GLN A 2 34.83 19.29 49.66
N GLN A 3 33.82 18.75 48.96
CA GLN A 3 33.92 18.35 47.55
C GLN A 3 32.50 18.29 46.94
N GLN A 4 32.07 19.41 46.38
CA GLN A 4 30.92 19.48 45.48
C GLN A 4 31.30 18.80 44.15
N LYS A 5 30.61 17.71 43.80
CA LYS A 5 30.64 17.18 42.43
C LYS A 5 29.65 17.96 41.59
N LEU A 6 30.18 18.93 40.85
CA LEU A 6 29.53 19.60 39.74
C LEU A 6 29.32 18.57 38.61
N VAL A 7 28.12 17.97 38.52
CA VAL A 7 27.71 17.23 37.33
C VAL A 7 27.21 18.25 36.32
N VAL A 8 28.06 18.54 35.34
CA VAL A 8 27.85 19.50 34.25
C VAL A 8 26.64 19.09 33.41
N PHE A 9 25.55 19.86 33.52
CA PHE A 9 24.40 19.83 32.60
C PHE A 9 24.78 20.46 31.25
N ALA A 10 25.54 19.74 30.42
CA ALA A 10 25.82 20.13 29.03
C ALA A 10 24.79 19.60 28.00
N GLY A 11 23.65 19.05 28.47
CA GLY A 11 22.63 18.43 27.62
C GLY A 11 21.70 19.39 26.85
N PRO A 12 21.17 20.48 27.44
CA PRO A 12 20.17 21.30 26.76
C PRO A 12 20.78 22.37 25.80
N PHE A 13 22.03 22.78 26.00
CA PHE A 13 22.66 23.83 25.18
C PHE A 13 23.08 23.34 23.78
N LEU A 14 23.55 22.08 23.66
CA LEU A 14 23.91 21.47 22.37
C LEU A 14 22.68 21.17 21.49
N VAL A 15 21.52 20.91 22.10
CA VAL A 15 20.25 20.70 21.38
C VAL A 15 19.68 22.02 20.86
N LEU A 16 19.86 23.13 21.58
CA LEU A 16 19.42 24.46 21.12
C LEU A 16 20.29 24.97 19.96
N LEU A 17 21.61 24.74 19.99
CA LEU A 17 22.55 25.16 18.94
C LEU A 17 22.32 24.41 17.60
N PHE A 18 21.91 23.14 17.66
CA PHE A 18 21.50 22.37 16.47
C PHE A 18 20.11 22.75 15.92
N ILE A 19 19.22 23.26 16.78
CA ILE A 19 17.89 23.73 16.35
C ILE A 19 17.97 25.12 15.70
N THR A 20 18.85 26.01 16.18
CA THR A 20 19.03 27.37 15.61
C THR A 20 19.80 27.36 14.28
N THR A 21 20.80 26.49 14.12
CA THR A 21 21.54 26.36 12.85
C THR A 21 20.66 25.82 11.71
N MET A 22 19.70 24.93 11.98
CA MET A 22 18.79 24.40 10.95
C MET A 22 17.66 25.37 10.54
N THR A 23 17.28 26.33 11.38
CA THR A 23 16.30 27.37 11.01
C THR A 23 16.94 28.54 10.26
N ALA A 24 18.21 28.85 10.51
CA ALA A 24 18.92 29.97 9.87
C ALA A 24 19.22 29.72 8.37
N PHE A 25 19.37 28.46 7.94
CA PHE A 25 19.56 28.10 6.51
C PHE A 25 18.26 28.05 5.68
N TRP A 26 17.14 28.55 6.23
CA TRP A 26 15.84 28.57 5.56
C TRP A 26 15.36 29.97 5.18
N SER A 27 16.11 31.01 5.54
CA SER A 27 15.82 32.41 5.23
C SER A 27 16.64 32.89 4.03
N ALA A 28 15.93 33.37 3.01
CA ALA A 28 16.38 33.87 1.69
C ALA A 28 16.73 32.79 0.62
N GLU A 29 15.69 32.24 -0.02
CA GLU A 29 15.84 31.63 -1.35
C GLU A 29 15.89 32.76 -2.41
N PRO A 30 16.89 32.81 -3.31
CA PRO A 30 16.86 33.73 -4.45
C PRO A 30 15.68 33.39 -5.37
N ALA A 31 15.02 34.44 -5.86
CA ALA A 31 13.66 34.41 -6.41
C ALA A 31 13.53 33.81 -7.83
N SER A 32 14.62 33.53 -8.53
CA SER A 32 14.57 32.95 -9.88
C SER A 32 15.28 31.59 -9.99
N ALA A 33 14.71 30.70 -10.80
CA ALA A 33 15.29 29.39 -11.12
C ALA A 33 16.55 29.51 -11.99
N SER A 34 16.72 30.63 -12.71
CA SER A 34 17.77 30.87 -13.72
C SER A 34 19.16 31.22 -13.16
N GLY A 35 19.36 31.19 -11.84
CA GLY A 35 20.64 31.57 -11.20
C GLY A 35 21.24 30.51 -10.27
N ARG A 36 20.75 29.27 -10.29
CA ARG A 36 21.21 28.21 -9.37
C ARG A 36 22.21 27.30 -10.07
N THR A 37 23.45 27.27 -9.58
CA THR A 37 24.53 26.45 -10.14
C THR A 37 24.41 24.97 -9.73
N ASP A 38 25.03 24.06 -10.47
CA ASP A 38 25.12 22.62 -10.12
C ASP A 38 25.73 22.38 -8.73
N THR A 39 26.67 23.24 -8.34
CA THR A 39 27.27 23.23 -6.99
C THR A 39 26.22 23.54 -5.92
N TRP A 40 25.33 24.50 -6.18
CA TRP A 40 24.21 24.80 -5.30
C TRP A 40 23.23 23.61 -5.21
N VAL A 41 22.86 23.00 -6.34
CA VAL A 41 21.94 21.85 -6.39
C VAL A 41 22.53 20.66 -5.62
N THR A 42 23.81 20.37 -5.82
CA THR A 42 24.53 19.27 -5.15
C THR A 42 24.61 19.50 -3.64
N THR A 43 24.98 20.72 -3.23
CA THR A 43 25.05 21.09 -1.81
C THR A 43 23.67 20.98 -1.17
N ARG A 44 22.64 21.52 -1.83
CA ARG A 44 21.26 21.47 -1.34
C ARG A 44 20.73 20.04 -1.23
N THR A 45 21.01 19.19 -2.21
CA THR A 45 20.64 17.77 -2.19
C THR A 45 21.26 17.07 -0.98
N THR A 46 22.55 17.32 -0.73
CA THR A 46 23.29 16.74 0.41
C THR A 46 22.69 17.19 1.74
N THR A 47 22.46 18.50 1.93
CA THR A 47 21.81 19.03 3.13
C THR A 47 20.43 18.40 3.36
N LEU A 48 19.61 18.27 2.30
CA LEU A 48 18.28 17.70 2.42
C LEU A 48 18.31 16.19 2.72
N LEU A 49 19.31 15.46 2.22
CA LEU A 49 19.53 14.04 2.50
C LEU A 49 19.88 13.81 3.98
N GLU A 50 20.81 14.60 4.53
CA GLU A 50 21.14 14.55 5.96
C GLU A 50 19.92 14.89 6.82
N ALA A 51 19.17 15.90 6.41
CA ALA A 51 17.96 16.31 7.10
C ALA A 51 16.84 15.25 7.00
N ALA A 52 16.81 14.43 5.93
CA ALA A 52 15.93 13.27 5.81
C ALA A 52 16.33 12.16 6.78
N ARG A 53 17.62 11.79 6.82
CA ARG A 53 18.18 10.78 7.75
C ARG A 53 17.96 11.14 9.21
N LEU A 54 18.16 12.40 9.58
CA LEU A 54 17.90 12.89 10.94
C LEU A 54 16.43 12.71 11.33
N ARG A 55 15.50 13.10 10.43
CA ARG A 55 14.06 12.96 10.66
C ARG A 55 13.62 11.51 10.71
N GLU A 56 14.22 10.64 9.90
CA GLU A 56 13.98 9.20 9.93
C GLU A 56 14.31 8.60 11.31
N ARG A 57 15.48 8.93 11.87
CA ARG A 57 15.86 8.52 13.23
C ARG A 57 14.87 9.03 14.28
N GLN A 58 14.46 10.30 14.18
CA GLN A 58 13.50 10.91 15.11
C GLN A 58 12.11 10.27 15.03
N VAL A 59 11.58 10.03 13.83
CA VAL A 59 10.30 9.34 13.61
C VAL A 59 10.38 7.91 14.12
N GLY A 60 11.48 7.19 13.87
CA GLY A 60 11.70 5.84 14.40
C GLY A 60 11.73 5.77 15.92
N LEU A 61 12.35 6.74 16.60
CA LEU A 61 12.34 6.84 18.06
C LEU A 61 10.94 7.09 18.61
N LEU A 62 10.18 8.00 18.00
CA LEU A 62 8.80 8.26 18.40
C LEU A 62 7.88 7.08 18.13
N LEU A 63 8.08 6.32 17.04
CA LEU A 63 7.32 5.10 16.75
C LEU A 63 7.54 4.04 17.83
N ARG A 64 8.78 3.83 18.25
CA ARG A 64 9.12 2.94 19.37
C ARG A 64 8.53 3.41 20.70
N THR A 65 8.52 4.72 20.92
CA THR A 65 7.92 5.32 22.13
C THR A 65 6.40 5.13 22.14
N ALA A 66 5.74 5.38 21.00
CA ALA A 66 4.31 5.18 20.80
C ALA A 66 3.89 3.71 21.02
N GLN A 67 4.73 2.76 20.61
CA GLN A 67 4.49 1.34 20.86
C GLN A 67 4.52 0.97 22.34
N ARG A 68 5.36 1.63 23.16
CA ARG A 68 5.55 1.27 24.57
C ARG A 68 4.62 2.00 25.53
N ARG A 69 4.31 3.27 25.26
CA ARG A 69 3.70 4.18 26.24
C ARG A 69 2.27 4.60 25.90
N GLY A 70 1.69 4.08 24.81
CA GLY A 70 0.35 4.46 24.36
C GLY A 70 0.25 5.93 23.94
N ASP A 71 -0.97 6.45 23.86
CA ASP A 71 -1.20 7.86 23.53
C ASP A 71 -0.99 8.75 24.77
N THR A 72 -0.11 9.72 24.64
CA THR A 72 0.09 10.76 25.68
C THR A 72 0.11 12.10 24.98
N ALA A 73 -0.36 13.16 25.65
CA ALA A 73 -0.33 14.51 25.10
C ALA A 73 1.08 14.95 24.68
N ARG A 74 2.12 14.50 25.41
CA ARG A 74 3.53 14.74 25.06
C ARG A 74 3.92 14.07 23.76
N LEU A 75 3.55 12.79 23.57
CA LEU A 75 3.80 12.06 22.33
C LEU A 75 3.03 12.66 21.15
N GLN A 76 1.76 13.02 21.33
CA GLN A 76 0.95 13.68 20.31
C GLN A 76 1.62 14.97 19.81
N ARG A 77 2.03 15.86 20.73
CA ARG A 77 2.73 17.11 20.38
C ARG A 77 4.04 16.87 19.65
N ALA A 78 4.84 15.91 20.14
CA ALA A 78 6.10 15.54 19.50
C ALA A 78 5.88 15.01 18.08
N THR A 79 4.90 14.14 17.89
CA THR A 79 4.50 13.60 16.60
C THR A 79 4.01 14.70 15.65
N LEU A 80 3.13 15.59 16.11
CA LEU A 80 2.69 16.77 15.36
C LEU A 80 3.86 17.61 14.85
N ALA A 81 4.80 17.93 15.74
CA ALA A 81 5.98 18.71 15.39
C ALA A 81 6.85 18.00 14.34
N ARG A 82 7.03 16.68 14.47
CA ARG A 82 7.81 15.89 13.49
C ARG A 82 7.10 15.79 12.15
N THR A 83 5.81 15.49 12.11
CA THR A 83 5.03 15.45 10.85
C THR A 83 5.09 16.79 10.11
N ARG A 84 4.97 17.92 10.82
CA ARG A 84 5.16 19.26 10.21
C ARG A 84 6.58 19.46 9.65
N SER A 85 7.58 18.91 10.31
CA SER A 85 8.97 18.94 9.83
C SER A 85 9.17 18.09 8.56
N VAL A 86 8.50 16.93 8.47
CA VAL A 86 8.49 16.07 7.28
C VAL A 86 7.80 16.76 6.11
N VAL A 87 6.62 17.37 6.33
CA VAL A 87 5.93 18.16 5.30
C VAL A 87 6.81 19.31 4.77
N ARG A 88 7.55 20.00 5.66
CA ARG A 88 8.51 21.04 5.26
C ARG A 88 9.64 20.47 4.41
N LEU A 89 10.20 19.32 4.78
CA LEU A 89 11.22 18.63 3.98
C LEU A 89 10.69 18.25 2.60
N ASN A 90 9.50 17.65 2.53
CA ASN A 90 8.86 17.27 1.28
C ASN A 90 8.67 18.49 0.35
N ARG A 91 8.20 19.62 0.88
CA ARG A 91 8.09 20.87 0.11
C ARG A 91 9.44 21.37 -0.39
N ALA A 92 10.50 21.27 0.40
CA ALA A 92 11.84 21.67 -0.01
C ALA A 92 12.39 20.78 -1.12
N VAL A 93 12.21 19.46 -1.03
CA VAL A 93 12.58 18.52 -2.10
C VAL A 93 11.74 18.75 -3.36
N SER A 94 10.44 19.02 -3.22
CA SER A 94 9.59 19.34 -4.36
C SER A 94 10.05 20.60 -5.11
N ARG A 95 10.52 21.64 -4.39
CA ARG A 95 11.13 22.83 -5.03
C ARG A 95 12.44 22.49 -5.72
N LEU A 96 13.28 21.65 -5.11
CA LEU A 96 14.53 21.21 -5.71
C LEU A 96 14.27 20.39 -6.99
N ASN A 97 13.27 19.50 -6.99
CA ASN A 97 12.81 18.81 -8.18
C ASN A 97 12.42 19.80 -9.28
N ALA A 98 11.66 20.86 -8.96
CA ALA A 98 11.28 21.85 -9.95
C ALA A 98 12.48 22.60 -10.55
N VAL A 99 13.52 22.87 -9.76
CA VAL A 99 14.77 23.49 -10.27
C VAL A 99 15.50 22.55 -11.22
N VAL A 100 15.73 21.30 -10.82
CA VAL A 100 16.42 20.31 -11.66
C VAL A 100 15.61 19.99 -12.92
N LEU A 101 14.28 19.89 -12.82
CA LEU A 101 13.41 19.67 -13.98
C LEU A 101 13.32 20.87 -14.94
N ALA A 102 13.78 22.06 -14.53
CA ALA A 102 13.84 23.25 -15.36
C ALA A 102 15.24 23.52 -15.92
N GLY A 103 16.26 22.80 -15.46
CA GLY A 103 17.63 22.86 -15.98
C GLY A 103 17.86 21.84 -17.10
N ASP A 104 18.92 22.08 -17.88
CA ASP A 104 19.37 21.17 -18.93
C ASP A 104 20.29 20.10 -18.34
N HIS A 105 19.70 19.00 -17.86
CA HIS A 105 20.43 17.83 -17.37
C HIS A 105 20.37 16.69 -18.37
N ALA A 106 21.54 16.10 -18.66
CA ALA A 106 21.66 14.95 -19.54
C ALA A 106 21.11 13.68 -18.90
N ALA A 107 20.87 12.66 -19.73
CA ALA A 107 20.45 11.36 -19.23
C ALA A 107 21.53 10.73 -18.34
N GLY A 108 21.13 10.26 -17.15
CA GLY A 108 22.06 9.70 -16.15
C GLY A 108 22.93 10.73 -15.42
N ASP A 109 22.55 12.01 -15.44
CA ASP A 109 23.23 13.05 -14.65
C ASP A 109 23.28 12.65 -13.15
N PRO A 110 24.47 12.61 -12.52
CA PRO A 110 24.61 12.28 -11.10
C PRO A 110 23.75 13.11 -10.15
N ILE A 111 23.41 14.35 -10.52
CA ILE A 111 22.49 15.23 -9.80
C ILE A 111 21.09 14.64 -9.79
N VAL A 112 20.60 14.20 -10.96
CA VAL A 112 19.28 13.57 -11.13
C VAL A 112 19.22 12.27 -10.33
N THR A 113 20.22 11.40 -10.46
CA THR A 113 20.27 10.12 -9.71
C THR A 113 20.26 10.34 -8.20
N ARG A 114 21.04 11.30 -7.69
CA ARG A 114 21.07 11.66 -6.26
C ARG A 114 19.72 12.22 -5.79
N LEU A 115 19.08 13.03 -6.63
CA LEU A 115 17.77 13.61 -6.31
C LEU A 115 16.67 12.55 -6.31
N VAL A 116 16.68 11.59 -7.23
CA VAL A 116 15.78 10.43 -7.22
C VAL A 116 15.93 9.64 -5.91
N ARG A 117 17.18 9.38 -5.47
CA ARG A 117 17.44 8.72 -4.18
C ARG A 117 16.89 9.52 -2.99
N LEU A 118 17.09 10.84 -2.97
CA LEU A 118 16.53 11.72 -1.94
C LEU A 118 15.00 11.66 -1.92
N ASN A 119 14.36 11.70 -3.09
CA ASN A 119 12.91 11.59 -3.19
C ASN A 119 12.39 10.26 -2.64
N LYS A 120 13.02 9.13 -2.98
CA LYS A 120 12.67 7.80 -2.43
C LYS A 120 12.75 7.79 -0.90
N GLN A 121 13.81 8.35 -0.32
CA GLN A 121 13.96 8.47 1.14
C GLN A 121 12.88 9.34 1.79
N VAL A 122 12.54 10.49 1.20
CA VAL A 122 11.49 11.36 1.75
C VAL A 122 10.10 10.72 1.63
N ARG A 123 9.83 9.97 0.55
CA ARG A 123 8.57 9.20 0.41
C ARG A 123 8.45 8.11 1.49
N ALA A 124 9.52 7.37 1.77
CA ALA A 124 9.52 6.38 2.85
C ALA A 124 9.28 7.05 4.23
N LEU A 125 9.86 8.24 4.43
CA LEU A 125 9.67 9.03 5.63
C LEU A 125 8.23 9.55 5.78
N ASP A 126 7.57 9.96 4.70
CA ASP A 126 6.16 10.35 4.68
C ASP A 126 5.27 9.21 5.19
N THR A 127 5.45 7.99 4.65
CA THR A 127 4.72 6.79 5.09
C THR A 127 4.92 6.52 6.58
N ARG A 128 6.17 6.57 7.06
CA ARG A 128 6.47 6.37 8.49
C ARG A 128 5.89 7.46 9.37
N SER A 129 5.88 8.72 8.91
CA SER A 129 5.31 9.84 9.65
C SER A 129 3.78 9.76 9.73
N ALA A 130 3.12 9.28 8.67
CA ALA A 130 1.69 9.01 8.68
C ALA A 130 1.35 7.90 9.70
N ARG A 131 2.09 6.79 9.67
CA ARG A 131 1.98 5.70 10.66
C ARG A 131 2.18 6.20 12.09
N LEU A 132 3.17 7.07 12.32
CA LEU A 132 3.40 7.67 13.64
C LEU A 132 2.23 8.55 14.09
N ALA A 133 1.71 9.41 13.21
CA ALA A 133 0.56 10.28 13.49
C ALA A 133 -0.68 9.47 13.88
N ARG A 134 -0.91 8.34 13.20
CA ARG A 134 -1.97 7.38 13.53
C ARG A 134 -1.79 6.79 14.92
N ARG A 135 -0.62 6.21 15.20
CA ARG A 135 -0.35 5.57 16.50
C ARG A 135 -0.39 6.51 17.68
N ALA A 136 0.08 7.74 17.48
CA ALA A 136 0.04 8.75 18.53
C ALA A 136 -1.37 9.35 18.74
N ARG A 137 -2.38 8.96 17.93
CA ARG A 137 -3.75 9.52 17.97
C ARG A 137 -3.77 11.04 17.93
N VAL A 138 -3.02 11.62 17.00
CA VAL A 138 -2.88 13.07 16.86
C VAL A 138 -4.26 13.73 16.65
N PRO A 139 -4.63 14.76 17.43
CA PRO A 139 -5.85 15.52 17.19
C PRO A 139 -5.87 16.12 15.78
N ARG A 140 -7.05 16.14 15.13
CA ARG A 140 -7.21 16.62 13.74
C ARG A 140 -6.30 15.88 12.74
N MET A 141 -6.12 14.57 12.96
CA MET A 141 -5.31 13.69 12.13
C MET A 141 -5.66 13.77 10.64
N ARG A 142 -6.96 13.86 10.29
CA ARG A 142 -7.42 13.92 8.90
C ARG A 142 -6.79 15.07 8.12
N THR A 143 -6.75 16.28 8.69
CA THR A 143 -6.13 17.45 8.05
C THR A 143 -4.63 17.26 7.88
N HIS A 144 -3.98 16.64 8.86
CA HIS A 144 -2.54 16.39 8.83
C HIS A 144 -2.17 15.32 7.78
N ILE A 145 -2.91 14.21 7.75
CA ILE A 145 -2.74 13.16 6.73
C ILE A 145 -3.01 13.73 5.34
N ARG A 146 -4.08 14.51 5.14
CA ARG A 146 -4.34 15.19 3.85
C ARG A 146 -3.16 16.05 3.42
N THR A 147 -2.64 16.89 4.31
CA THR A 147 -1.49 17.76 4.01
C THR A 147 -0.26 16.94 3.59
N LEU A 148 -0.01 15.83 4.29
CA LEU A 148 1.09 14.92 3.99
C LEU A 148 0.88 14.18 2.66
N LEU A 149 -0.34 13.71 2.38
CA LEU A 149 -0.69 13.06 1.11
C LEU A 149 -0.58 14.02 -0.08
N THR A 150 -1.03 15.28 0.07
CA THR A 150 -0.86 16.32 -0.97
C THR A 150 0.62 16.59 -1.23
N ALA A 151 1.44 16.69 -0.18
CA ALA A 151 2.88 16.85 -0.33
C ALA A 151 3.51 15.63 -1.02
N ARG A 152 3.14 14.41 -0.60
CA ARG A 152 3.58 13.15 -1.20
C ARG A 152 3.21 13.03 -2.68
N SER A 153 2.01 13.45 -3.07
CA SER A 153 1.55 13.44 -4.46
C SER A 153 2.40 14.36 -5.35
N ARG A 154 2.70 15.58 -4.89
CA ARG A 154 3.60 16.51 -5.61
C ARG A 154 5.01 15.95 -5.75
N LEU A 155 5.51 15.32 -4.69
CA LEU A 155 6.81 14.66 -4.71
C LEU A 155 6.84 13.51 -5.72
N ALA A 156 5.79 12.67 -5.75
CA ALA A 156 5.66 11.56 -6.68
C ALA A 156 5.62 12.02 -8.16
N ALA A 157 4.91 13.11 -8.46
CA ALA A 157 4.91 13.69 -9.80
C ALA A 157 6.32 14.15 -10.23
N GLY A 158 7.09 14.74 -9.32
CA GLY A 158 8.48 15.11 -9.57
C GLY A 158 9.39 13.90 -9.83
N VAL A 159 9.24 12.83 -9.06
CA VAL A 159 10.00 11.58 -9.24
C VAL A 159 9.76 10.96 -10.60
N VAL A 160 8.51 10.83 -11.04
CA VAL A 160 8.20 10.24 -12.35
C VAL A 160 8.87 11.00 -13.49
N ARG A 161 8.96 12.34 -13.37
CA ARG A 161 9.63 13.16 -14.37
C ARG A 161 11.15 13.02 -14.31
N LEU A 162 11.73 12.97 -13.10
CA LEU A 162 13.17 12.77 -12.91
C LEU A 162 13.63 11.37 -13.33
N ASP A 163 12.85 10.32 -13.04
CA ASP A 163 13.15 8.94 -13.45
C ASP A 163 13.23 8.81 -14.99
N ARG A 164 12.43 9.58 -15.73
CA ARG A 164 12.53 9.65 -17.20
C ARG A 164 13.82 10.32 -17.66
N MET A 165 14.33 11.30 -16.90
CA MET A 165 15.60 11.95 -17.19
C MET A 165 16.80 11.09 -16.78
N ASP A 166 16.71 10.27 -15.73
CA ASP A 166 17.83 9.44 -15.24
C ASP A 166 18.28 8.36 -16.24
N GLY A 167 17.61 8.21 -17.40
CA GLY A 167 17.98 7.22 -18.43
C GLY A 167 17.75 5.77 -18.02
N SER A 168 17.32 5.52 -16.78
CA SER A 168 16.96 4.21 -16.23
C SER A 168 15.76 3.53 -16.93
N SER A 169 15.19 4.18 -17.96
CA SER A 169 14.19 3.63 -18.89
C SER A 169 14.74 3.17 -20.25
N SER A 170 16.06 3.13 -20.47
CA SER A 170 16.65 2.64 -21.74
C SER A 170 17.67 1.51 -21.56
N ALA A 171 17.30 0.35 -22.11
CA ALA A 171 18.16 -0.73 -22.63
C ALA A 171 19.36 -1.19 -21.78
N HIS A 172 19.13 -2.24 -20.97
CA HIS A 172 20.14 -3.26 -20.76
C HIS A 172 19.58 -4.58 -21.27
N VAL A 173 20.08 -5.03 -22.43
CA VAL A 173 19.90 -6.40 -22.93
C VAL A 173 20.96 -7.25 -22.22
N PRO A 174 20.62 -8.17 -21.31
CA PRO A 174 21.60 -9.08 -20.76
C PRO A 174 21.88 -10.16 -21.81
N ALA A 175 23.16 -10.34 -22.13
CA ALA A 175 23.64 -11.45 -22.94
C ALA A 175 23.24 -12.80 -22.30
N ALA A 176 22.90 -13.77 -23.16
CA ALA A 176 22.48 -15.11 -22.80
C ALA A 176 23.41 -15.76 -21.76
N THR A 177 22.86 -16.11 -20.59
CA THR A 177 23.62 -16.78 -19.53
C THR A 177 23.43 -18.30 -19.62
N ARG A 178 24.56 -19.00 -19.66
CA ARG A 178 24.75 -20.46 -19.69
C ARG A 178 24.20 -21.12 -18.41
N PRO A 179 23.80 -22.42 -18.42
CA PRO A 179 23.23 -23.08 -17.24
C PRO A 179 24.26 -23.22 -16.11
N GLN A 180 23.92 -22.83 -14.88
CA GLN A 180 24.71 -23.11 -13.69
C GLN A 180 24.08 -24.23 -12.83
N GLN A 181 24.95 -25.10 -12.34
CA GLN A 181 24.68 -26.20 -11.39
C GLN A 181 24.16 -25.71 -10.02
N PRO A 182 23.45 -26.56 -9.27
CA PRO A 182 22.83 -26.20 -7.99
C PRO A 182 23.87 -26.03 -6.87
N VAL A 183 23.77 -24.91 -6.15
CA VAL A 183 24.55 -24.59 -4.93
C VAL A 183 23.73 -24.98 -3.68
N PRO A 184 24.35 -25.49 -2.59
CA PRO A 184 23.63 -25.91 -1.39
C PRO A 184 23.07 -24.71 -0.58
N PRO A 185 21.99 -24.90 0.21
CA PRO A 185 21.32 -23.81 0.88
C PRO A 185 22.08 -23.30 2.12
N PRO A 186 22.19 -21.97 2.35
CA PRO A 186 22.75 -21.44 3.57
C PRO A 186 21.72 -21.38 4.71
N ALA A 187 22.23 -21.54 5.93
CA ALA A 187 21.49 -21.59 7.19
C ALA A 187 20.73 -20.29 7.51
N SER A 188 19.56 -20.48 8.10
CA SER A 188 18.59 -19.46 8.52
C SER A 188 19.09 -18.64 9.72
N SER A 189 19.14 -17.31 9.55
CA SER A 189 19.14 -16.37 10.68
C SER A 189 17.84 -15.57 10.67
N SER A 190 17.01 -15.80 11.68
CA SER A 190 15.70 -15.20 11.88
C SER A 190 15.81 -13.81 12.49
N GLY A 191 15.67 -12.78 11.66
CA GLY A 191 15.43 -11.40 12.07
C GLY A 191 14.06 -10.94 11.55
N ASP A 192 12.97 -11.44 12.16
CA ASP A 192 11.61 -11.12 11.73
C ASP A 192 11.21 -9.70 12.15
N SER A 193 11.41 -8.74 11.25
CA SER A 193 10.71 -7.46 11.27
C SER A 193 9.53 -7.52 10.30
N THR A 194 8.45 -8.19 10.70
CA THR A 194 7.19 -8.18 9.94
C THR A 194 6.71 -6.74 9.77
N PRO A 195 6.49 -6.24 8.54
CA PRO A 195 5.93 -4.91 8.31
C PRO A 195 4.54 -4.82 8.95
N ARG A 196 4.39 -3.95 9.95
CA ARG A 196 3.16 -3.86 10.76
C ARG A 196 2.11 -3.02 10.03
N ASN A 197 1.09 -3.69 9.49
CA ASN A 197 -0.18 -3.14 9.01
C ASN A 197 -0.92 -2.43 10.16
N ASP A 198 -1.59 -1.29 9.91
CA ASP A 198 -2.35 -0.56 10.93
C ASP A 198 -3.86 -0.94 10.92
N ALA A 199 -4.30 -1.84 10.03
CA ALA A 199 -5.62 -2.47 10.08
C ALA A 199 -5.89 -3.08 11.47
N PRO A 200 -7.13 -2.98 11.98
CA PRO A 200 -7.45 -3.49 13.32
C PRO A 200 -7.27 -5.02 13.34
N PRO A 201 -6.35 -5.58 14.14
CA PRO A 201 -6.11 -7.02 14.15
C PRO A 201 -7.28 -7.80 14.77
N SER A 202 -8.05 -7.12 15.61
CA SER A 202 -9.27 -7.58 16.29
C SER A 202 -10.47 -6.75 15.86
N PRO A 203 -11.69 -7.32 15.92
CA PRO A 203 -12.90 -6.59 15.58
C PRO A 203 -13.05 -5.30 16.43
N PRO A 204 -13.49 -4.18 15.84
CA PRO A 204 -13.86 -2.99 16.59
C PRO A 204 -15.07 -3.26 17.50
N PRO A 205 -15.26 -2.47 18.57
CA PRO A 205 -16.48 -2.54 19.38
C PRO A 205 -17.69 -2.07 18.57
N THR A 206 -18.83 -2.74 18.75
CA THR A 206 -20.10 -2.42 18.07
C THR A 206 -21.19 -2.08 19.09
N THR A 207 -22.08 -1.16 18.73
CA THR A 207 -23.18 -0.67 19.60
C THR A 207 -24.56 -1.05 19.11
N SER A 208 -24.69 -1.54 17.87
CA SER A 208 -25.96 -1.97 17.30
C SER A 208 -25.75 -3.14 16.34
N THR A 209 -26.85 -3.82 16.00
CA THR A 209 -26.85 -5.00 15.14
C THR A 209 -27.88 -4.85 14.03
N ILE A 210 -27.53 -5.26 12.80
CA ILE A 210 -28.43 -5.33 11.65
C ILE A 210 -28.24 -6.71 11.00
N THR A 211 -29.32 -7.44 10.74
CA THR A 211 -29.27 -8.71 10.02
C THR A 211 -29.62 -8.49 8.55
N ASP A 212 -28.85 -9.09 7.64
CA ASP A 212 -29.05 -9.09 6.19
C ASP A 212 -29.36 -7.69 5.63
N LEU A 213 -28.41 -6.76 5.79
CA LEU A 213 -28.61 -5.41 5.27
C LEU A 213 -28.68 -5.45 3.74
N GLU A 214 -29.76 -4.89 3.18
CA GLU A 214 -29.88 -4.66 1.75
C GLU A 214 -29.97 -3.16 1.44
N LEU A 215 -29.09 -2.72 0.54
CA LEU A 215 -29.09 -1.37 0.00
C LEU A 215 -29.51 -1.37 -1.48
N ARG A 216 -30.69 -0.80 -1.72
CA ARG A 216 -31.40 -0.78 -2.99
C ARG A 216 -31.41 0.64 -3.59
N SER A 217 -32.15 0.78 -4.69
CA SER A 217 -32.23 2.01 -5.48
C SER A 217 -32.65 3.22 -4.64
N GLY A 218 -31.95 4.34 -4.85
CA GLY A 218 -32.28 5.63 -4.21
C GLY A 218 -31.64 5.84 -2.84
N GLN A 219 -31.02 4.81 -2.24
CA GLN A 219 -30.33 4.97 -0.96
C GLN A 219 -28.98 5.68 -1.16
N SER A 220 -28.82 6.81 -0.47
CA SER A 220 -27.62 7.63 -0.55
C SER A 220 -27.33 8.38 0.75
N GLY A 221 -26.05 8.70 0.99
CA GLY A 221 -25.63 9.56 2.11
C GLY A 221 -25.71 8.91 3.49
N LEU A 222 -25.86 7.58 3.55
CA LEU A 222 -25.96 6.84 4.80
C LEU A 222 -24.59 6.56 5.40
N THR A 223 -24.48 6.65 6.72
CA THR A 223 -23.30 6.21 7.47
C THR A 223 -23.72 5.19 8.53
N TYR A 224 -23.18 3.99 8.42
CA TYR A 224 -23.25 2.96 9.45
C TYR A 224 -21.98 3.06 10.29
N GLN A 225 -22.13 3.35 11.57
CA GLN A 225 -21.00 3.47 12.48
C GLN A 225 -21.16 2.54 13.68
N ASN A 226 -20.11 1.79 14.03
CA ASN A 226 -20.09 0.83 15.14
C ASN A 226 -21.21 -0.22 15.02
N VAL A 227 -21.53 -0.66 13.80
CA VAL A 227 -22.60 -1.63 13.55
C VAL A 227 -22.03 -3.03 13.37
N ARG A 228 -22.66 -4.02 14.00
CA ARG A 228 -22.47 -5.43 13.72
C ARG A 228 -23.49 -5.89 12.69
N PHE A 229 -23.04 -6.36 11.54
CA PHE A 229 -23.91 -6.98 10.55
C PHE A 229 -23.91 -8.49 10.72
N LEU A 230 -25.09 -9.10 10.76
CA LEU A 230 -25.30 -10.54 10.85
C LEU A 230 -25.89 -11.08 9.55
N SER A 231 -25.60 -12.34 9.26
CA SER A 231 -26.31 -13.09 8.22
C SER A 231 -27.39 -13.98 8.84
N SER A 232 -28.53 -14.12 8.17
CA SER A 232 -29.46 -15.23 8.45
C SER A 232 -28.88 -16.60 8.07
N HIS A 233 -27.72 -16.64 7.40
CA HIS A 233 -27.07 -17.83 6.86
C HIS A 233 -27.90 -18.55 5.78
N SER A 234 -28.84 -17.84 5.17
CA SER A 234 -29.56 -18.33 3.99
C SER A 234 -28.59 -18.57 2.83
N HIS A 235 -28.84 -19.64 2.07
CA HIS A 235 -28.02 -19.99 0.92
C HIS A 235 -27.98 -18.82 -0.08
N GLN A 236 -26.78 -18.51 -0.60
CA GLN A 236 -26.53 -17.40 -1.54
C GLN A 236 -26.88 -15.99 -1.04
N GLN A 237 -27.14 -15.82 0.25
CA GLN A 237 -27.38 -14.49 0.86
C GLN A 237 -26.11 -13.97 1.53
N ALA A 238 -25.75 -12.73 1.20
CA ALA A 238 -24.64 -12.05 1.85
C ALA A 238 -25.07 -11.36 3.16
N THR A 239 -24.12 -11.14 4.09
CA THR A 239 -24.38 -10.37 5.30
C THR A 239 -24.78 -8.92 4.99
N VAL A 240 -24.19 -8.35 3.93
CA VAL A 240 -24.61 -7.05 3.35
C VAL A 240 -24.65 -7.14 1.83
N THR A 241 -25.74 -6.68 1.23
CA THR A 241 -25.95 -6.59 -0.22
C THR A 241 -26.17 -5.15 -0.67
N ILE A 242 -25.47 -4.69 -1.71
CA ILE A 242 -25.58 -3.34 -2.26
C ILE A 242 -25.77 -3.41 -3.78
N THR A 243 -26.86 -2.87 -4.32
CA THR A 243 -27.20 -3.05 -5.74
C THR A 243 -27.33 -1.75 -6.54
N ARG A 244 -27.81 -0.66 -5.91
CA ARG A 244 -28.04 0.64 -6.58
C ARG A 244 -27.95 1.82 -5.59
N ALA A 245 -26.93 1.82 -4.74
CA ALA A 245 -26.74 2.81 -3.69
C ALA A 245 -25.49 3.66 -3.94
N SER A 246 -25.46 4.86 -3.36
CA SER A 246 -24.26 5.71 -3.46
C SER A 246 -23.91 6.43 -2.17
N HIS A 247 -22.67 6.90 -2.02
CA HIS A 247 -22.23 7.69 -0.86
C HIS A 247 -22.50 7.01 0.49
N ILE A 248 -22.31 5.69 0.55
CA ILE A 248 -22.51 4.90 1.77
C ILE A 248 -21.17 4.74 2.47
N THR A 249 -21.14 4.99 3.78
CA THR A 249 -19.95 4.74 4.60
C THR A 249 -20.25 3.73 5.69
N PHE A 250 -19.47 2.66 5.73
CA PHE A 250 -19.37 1.73 6.85
C PHE A 250 -18.10 2.08 7.63
N ARG A 251 -18.25 2.38 8.92
CA ARG A 251 -17.15 2.85 9.77
C ARG A 251 -17.15 2.07 11.08
N ASP A 252 -15.99 1.54 11.46
CA ASP A 252 -15.84 0.81 12.72
C ASP A 252 -16.84 -0.37 12.81
N CYS A 253 -17.16 -1.00 11.68
CA CYS A 253 -18.18 -2.05 11.60
C CYS A 253 -17.59 -3.45 11.64
N VAL A 254 -18.40 -4.41 12.09
CA VAL A 254 -18.10 -5.84 12.01
C VAL A 254 -19.09 -6.51 11.08
N PHE A 255 -18.60 -7.25 10.09
CA PHE A 255 -19.41 -8.10 9.24
C PHE A 255 -19.20 -9.52 9.70
N GLU A 256 -20.19 -10.11 10.38
CA GLU A 256 -20.14 -11.52 10.72
C GLU A 256 -20.23 -12.35 9.44
N GLY A 257 -19.63 -13.54 9.49
CA GLY A 257 -19.60 -14.47 8.36
C GLY A 257 -21.00 -14.80 7.86
N SER A 258 -21.08 -15.22 6.59
CA SER A 258 -22.30 -15.74 6.00
C SER A 258 -22.10 -17.14 5.40
N ALA A 259 -23.20 -17.80 5.06
CA ALA A 259 -23.20 -19.02 4.23
C ALA A 259 -22.85 -18.75 2.75
N TRP A 260 -22.61 -17.49 2.38
CA TRP A 260 -22.18 -17.07 1.06
C TRP A 260 -21.04 -16.05 1.19
N ASN A 261 -21.27 -14.78 0.82
CA ASN A 261 -20.30 -13.70 0.94
C ASN A 261 -20.53 -12.84 2.19
N GLY A 262 -19.48 -12.28 2.78
CA GLY A 262 -19.64 -11.26 3.82
C GLY A 262 -20.29 -10.00 3.26
N ILE A 263 -19.73 -9.46 2.18
CA ILE A 263 -20.24 -8.27 1.51
C ILE A 263 -20.39 -8.59 0.02
N THR A 264 -21.56 -8.30 -0.54
CA THR A 264 -21.84 -8.38 -1.97
C THR A 264 -22.25 -7.01 -2.49
N ILE A 265 -21.58 -6.57 -3.54
CA ILE A 265 -21.96 -5.40 -4.34
C ILE A 265 -22.26 -5.88 -5.75
N ASN A 266 -23.47 -5.61 -6.22
CA ASN A 266 -23.97 -5.98 -7.54
C ASN A 266 -24.33 -4.71 -8.30
N ASP A 267 -23.35 -4.12 -8.96
CA ASP A 267 -23.57 -2.96 -9.81
C ASP A 267 -24.26 -3.34 -11.13
N PHE A 268 -25.24 -2.53 -11.49
CA PHE A 268 -25.91 -2.58 -12.78
C PHE A 268 -25.72 -1.24 -13.47
N GLY A 269 -24.74 -1.16 -14.37
CA GLY A 269 -24.51 -0.01 -15.24
C GLY A 269 -23.96 1.24 -14.55
N GLY A 270 -23.15 1.11 -13.50
CA GLY A 270 -22.52 2.23 -12.79
C GLY A 270 -23.42 2.98 -11.82
N THR A 271 -24.40 2.27 -11.26
CA THR A 271 -25.34 2.78 -10.26
C THR A 271 -24.77 2.71 -8.85
N VAL A 272 -23.79 1.84 -8.59
CA VAL A 272 -23.10 1.77 -7.29
C VAL A 272 -21.84 2.62 -7.31
N ARG A 273 -21.78 3.63 -6.43
CA ARG A 273 -20.60 4.50 -6.36
C ARG A 273 -20.38 5.15 -5.00
N ASP A 274 -19.16 5.56 -4.72
CA ASP A 274 -18.82 6.28 -3.49
C ASP A 274 -19.12 5.47 -2.21
N ILE A 275 -18.84 4.16 -2.25
CA ILE A 275 -19.02 3.26 -1.11
C ILE A 275 -17.70 3.13 -0.36
N ARG A 276 -17.69 3.26 0.97
CA ARG A 276 -16.45 3.21 1.76
C ARG A 276 -16.59 2.30 2.96
N PHE A 277 -15.62 1.41 3.14
CA PHE A 277 -15.45 0.60 4.35
C PHE A 277 -14.20 1.09 5.07
N ILE A 278 -14.35 1.55 6.31
CA ILE A 278 -13.31 2.23 7.05
C ILE A 278 -13.20 1.63 8.45
N ASP A 279 -12.02 1.15 8.84
CA ASP A 279 -11.79 0.56 10.17
C ASP A 279 -12.70 -0.66 10.43
N CYS A 280 -13.01 -1.43 9.39
CA CYS A 280 -13.94 -2.56 9.48
C CYS A 280 -13.24 -3.91 9.70
N HIS A 281 -13.98 -4.87 10.22
CA HIS A 281 -13.54 -6.27 10.33
C HIS A 281 -14.55 -7.19 9.66
N VAL A 282 -14.09 -8.01 8.71
CA VAL A 282 -14.90 -9.01 8.01
C VAL A 282 -14.52 -10.39 8.51
N LYS A 283 -15.47 -11.07 9.14
CA LYS A 283 -15.33 -12.43 9.65
C LYS A 283 -15.36 -13.45 8.52
N SER A 284 -14.95 -14.67 8.83
CA SER A 284 -14.91 -15.78 7.87
C SER A 284 -16.29 -16.05 7.28
N SER A 285 -16.44 -15.93 5.97
CA SER A 285 -17.62 -16.33 5.21
C SER A 285 -17.36 -17.62 4.44
N ALA A 286 -18.42 -18.34 4.08
CA ALA A 286 -18.30 -19.62 3.39
C ALA A 286 -17.68 -19.48 1.99
N ARG A 287 -18.02 -18.42 1.25
CA ARG A 287 -17.47 -18.07 -0.08
C ARG A 287 -16.48 -16.90 0.06
N MET A 288 -16.87 -15.67 -0.29
CA MET A 288 -15.95 -14.52 -0.29
C MET A 288 -16.12 -13.62 0.93
N GLY A 289 -15.06 -12.92 1.31
CA GLY A 289 -15.19 -11.83 2.30
C GLY A 289 -15.90 -10.61 1.71
N PHE A 290 -15.49 -10.23 0.50
CA PHE A 290 -16.01 -9.08 -0.24
C PHE A 290 -16.03 -9.41 -1.75
N GLU A 291 -17.19 -9.22 -2.38
CA GLU A 291 -17.36 -9.33 -3.83
C GLU A 291 -18.00 -8.04 -4.35
N CYS A 292 -17.37 -7.41 -5.35
CA CYS A 292 -17.90 -6.25 -6.05
C CYS A 292 -17.93 -6.51 -7.55
N THR A 293 -19.12 -6.80 -8.06
CA THR A 293 -19.34 -7.14 -9.46
C THR A 293 -20.07 -6.01 -10.18
N SER A 294 -19.73 -5.77 -11.43
CA SER A 294 -20.56 -5.01 -12.37
C SER A 294 -20.99 -5.93 -13.51
N ARG A 295 -22.28 -5.91 -13.81
CA ARG A 295 -22.90 -6.70 -14.88
C ARG A 295 -23.79 -5.83 -15.76
N GLY A 296 -23.95 -6.23 -17.02
CA GLY A 296 -24.93 -5.65 -17.94
C GLY A 296 -24.51 -4.34 -18.62
N SER A 297 -23.25 -3.92 -18.49
CA SER A 297 -22.69 -2.79 -19.22
C SER A 297 -21.23 -3.06 -19.61
N VAL A 298 -20.81 -2.54 -20.76
CA VAL A 298 -19.40 -2.54 -21.21
C VAL A 298 -18.76 -1.15 -21.13
N THR A 299 -19.57 -0.12 -20.88
CA THR A 299 -19.15 1.30 -20.88
C THR A 299 -19.28 1.96 -19.51
N SER A 300 -19.93 1.30 -18.55
CA SER A 300 -20.06 1.78 -17.17
C SER A 300 -19.84 0.64 -16.18
N SER A 301 -19.36 1.01 -14.99
CA SER A 301 -19.10 0.09 -13.88
C SER A 301 -19.28 0.84 -12.56
N TYR A 302 -19.23 0.13 -11.44
CA TYR A 302 -19.13 0.75 -10.12
C TYR A 302 -17.93 1.70 -10.05
N SER A 303 -17.97 2.67 -9.14
CA SER A 303 -16.82 3.56 -8.95
C SER A 303 -16.60 3.99 -7.50
N ARG A 304 -15.33 4.19 -7.11
CA ARG A 304 -14.93 4.66 -5.77
C ARG A 304 -15.52 3.78 -4.65
N VAL A 305 -15.42 2.47 -4.83
CA VAL A 305 -15.77 1.44 -3.83
C VAL A 305 -14.50 1.08 -3.08
N ASP A 306 -14.28 1.75 -1.94
CA ASP A 306 -13.00 1.76 -1.24
C ASP A 306 -12.99 0.87 0.01
N LEU A 307 -11.88 0.19 0.22
CA LEU A 307 -11.55 -0.53 1.45
C LEU A 307 -10.37 0.16 2.14
N ARG A 308 -10.55 0.66 3.37
CA ARG A 308 -9.50 1.37 4.11
C ARG A 308 -9.39 0.89 5.55
N ARG A 309 -8.25 0.33 5.95
CA ARG A 309 -8.09 -0.27 7.31
C ARG A 309 -9.13 -1.35 7.56
N VAL A 310 -9.25 -2.27 6.61
CA VAL A 310 -10.16 -3.41 6.71
C VAL A 310 -9.35 -4.66 6.98
N THR A 311 -9.79 -5.46 7.94
CA THR A 311 -9.23 -6.77 8.21
C THR A 311 -10.20 -7.85 7.76
N PHE A 312 -9.71 -8.81 6.97
CA PHE A 312 -10.41 -10.02 6.62
C PHE A 312 -9.82 -11.17 7.42
N ASP A 313 -10.63 -11.82 8.25
CA ASP A 313 -10.31 -13.17 8.74
C ASP A 313 -10.25 -14.12 7.53
N PRO A 314 -9.64 -15.31 7.65
CA PRO A 314 -9.59 -16.27 6.54
C PRO A 314 -10.97 -16.50 5.91
N GLN A 315 -11.04 -16.48 4.57
CA GLN A 315 -12.29 -16.66 3.82
C GLN A 315 -12.35 -18.03 3.14
N GLY A 316 -13.55 -18.53 2.84
CA GLY A 316 -13.72 -19.87 2.27
C GLY A 316 -13.24 -20.02 0.82
N SER A 317 -13.47 -19.02 -0.03
CA SER A 317 -12.94 -18.89 -1.39
C SER A 317 -11.94 -17.72 -1.45
N GLU A 318 -12.23 -16.60 -2.11
CA GLU A 318 -11.40 -15.40 -2.17
C GLU A 318 -11.66 -14.47 -0.99
N ALA A 319 -10.66 -13.67 -0.58
CA ALA A 319 -10.93 -12.66 0.43
C ALA A 319 -11.60 -11.41 -0.15
N ILE A 320 -11.11 -10.93 -1.30
CA ILE A 320 -11.60 -9.74 -1.99
C ILE A 320 -11.68 -10.04 -3.49
N SER A 321 -12.80 -9.77 -4.13
CA SER A 321 -12.94 -9.79 -5.59
C SER A 321 -13.58 -8.51 -6.11
N TYR A 322 -12.96 -7.92 -7.12
CA TYR A 322 -13.50 -6.85 -7.96
C TYR A 322 -13.61 -7.37 -9.40
N ASP A 323 -14.81 -7.35 -9.96
CA ASP A 323 -15.10 -7.92 -11.29
C ASP A 323 -16.00 -6.97 -12.09
N GLY A 324 -15.70 -6.75 -13.37
CA GLY A 324 -16.51 -5.92 -14.25
C GLY A 324 -15.87 -5.67 -15.62
N PRO A 325 -16.44 -4.79 -16.44
CA PRO A 325 -15.85 -4.41 -17.72
C PRO A 325 -14.59 -3.56 -17.51
N ALA A 326 -13.75 -3.41 -18.55
CA ALA A 326 -12.53 -2.58 -18.56
C ALA A 326 -12.83 -1.07 -18.59
N VAL A 327 -13.58 -0.61 -17.60
CA VAL A 327 -13.96 0.78 -17.34
C VAL A 327 -13.17 1.29 -16.14
N HIS A 328 -12.87 2.59 -16.12
CA HIS A 328 -12.16 3.23 -15.01
C HIS A 328 -13.06 3.39 -13.79
N VAL A 329 -12.65 2.81 -12.67
CA VAL A 329 -13.48 2.72 -11.44
C VAL A 329 -12.95 3.57 -10.28
N ASP A 330 -11.76 4.16 -10.37
CA ASP A 330 -11.16 4.98 -9.29
C ASP A 330 -11.22 4.34 -7.88
N CYS A 331 -11.03 3.01 -7.78
CA CYS A 331 -11.16 2.29 -6.51
C CYS A 331 -9.84 2.27 -5.73
N THR A 332 -9.92 2.44 -4.41
CA THR A 332 -8.77 2.40 -3.51
C THR A 332 -8.88 1.28 -2.47
N VAL A 333 -7.85 0.44 -2.39
CA VAL A 333 -7.64 -0.53 -1.30
C VAL A 333 -6.41 -0.10 -0.51
N GLU A 334 -6.59 0.36 0.72
CA GLU A 334 -5.55 1.01 1.52
C GLU A 334 -5.46 0.40 2.93
N ASP A 335 -4.24 0.00 3.34
CA ASP A 335 -3.96 -0.44 4.72
C ASP A 335 -4.86 -1.63 5.11
N VAL A 336 -4.99 -2.61 4.22
CA VAL A 336 -5.88 -3.78 4.38
C VAL A 336 -5.07 -5.00 4.79
N LEU A 337 -5.60 -5.79 5.72
CA LEU A 337 -5.03 -7.06 6.15
C LEU A 337 -5.91 -8.22 5.70
N ILE A 338 -5.37 -9.11 4.88
CA ILE A 338 -5.99 -10.39 4.52
C ILE A 338 -5.26 -11.49 5.27
N LYS A 339 -5.94 -12.10 6.26
CA LYS A 339 -5.33 -13.16 7.07
C LYS A 339 -5.20 -14.50 6.35
N GLY A 340 -5.88 -14.67 5.22
CA GLY A 340 -5.79 -15.84 4.37
C GLY A 340 -7.08 -16.06 3.58
N SER A 341 -7.11 -17.09 2.75
CA SER A 341 -8.29 -17.47 1.97
C SER A 341 -8.19 -18.90 1.43
N GLY A 342 -9.32 -19.45 0.97
CA GLY A 342 -9.44 -20.81 0.47
C GLY A 342 -9.77 -21.87 1.53
N MET A 343 -10.46 -21.51 2.62
CA MET A 343 -10.80 -22.45 3.70
C MET A 343 -11.85 -23.51 3.36
N ARG A 344 -12.56 -23.38 2.22
CA ARG A 344 -13.63 -24.29 1.80
C ARG A 344 -13.31 -24.94 0.44
N PRO A 345 -12.20 -25.70 0.33
CA PRO A 345 -11.86 -26.41 -0.92
C PRO A 345 -12.89 -27.48 -1.30
N ASP A 346 -13.72 -27.91 -0.35
CA ASP A 346 -14.87 -28.80 -0.53
C ASP A 346 -16.01 -28.14 -1.32
N LEU A 347 -16.11 -26.80 -1.28
CA LEU A 347 -17.16 -26.04 -1.98
C LEU A 347 -16.63 -25.24 -3.16
N PHE A 348 -15.40 -24.74 -3.08
CA PHE A 348 -14.84 -23.82 -4.07
C PHE A 348 -13.48 -24.30 -4.53
N SER A 349 -13.32 -24.47 -5.85
CA SER A 349 -12.07 -24.94 -6.45
C SER A 349 -10.97 -23.89 -6.42
N TRP A 350 -11.29 -22.64 -6.09
CA TRP A 350 -10.38 -21.50 -5.97
C TRP A 350 -10.24 -20.97 -4.53
N GLY A 351 -9.35 -20.00 -4.30
CA GLY A 351 -8.95 -19.62 -2.94
C GLY A 351 -7.90 -18.51 -2.87
N GLN A 352 -8.09 -17.44 -3.64
CA GLN A 352 -7.11 -16.38 -3.85
C GLN A 352 -7.21 -15.26 -2.81
N GLY A 353 -6.15 -14.49 -2.62
CA GLY A 353 -6.18 -13.38 -1.66
C GLY A 353 -7.06 -12.25 -2.17
N MET A 354 -6.63 -11.65 -3.27
CA MET A 354 -7.31 -10.55 -3.93
C MET A 354 -7.40 -10.79 -5.43
N GLU A 355 -8.59 -10.55 -5.97
CA GLU A 355 -8.87 -10.56 -7.40
C GLU A 355 -9.22 -9.16 -7.91
N ILE A 356 -8.67 -8.83 -9.09
CA ILE A 356 -9.17 -7.75 -9.95
C ILE A 356 -9.33 -8.34 -11.34
N ASN A 357 -10.58 -8.45 -11.81
CA ASN A 357 -10.94 -9.06 -13.07
C ASN A 357 -11.70 -8.07 -13.96
N GLY A 358 -10.97 -7.36 -14.81
CA GLY A 358 -11.50 -6.51 -15.88
C GLY A 358 -11.39 -5.00 -15.64
N PRO A 359 -11.89 -4.41 -14.54
CA PRO A 359 -11.93 -2.95 -14.40
C PRO A 359 -10.55 -2.33 -14.20
N ARG A 360 -10.39 -1.09 -14.68
CA ARG A 360 -9.13 -0.33 -14.64
C ARG A 360 -9.17 0.78 -13.58
N GLY A 361 -8.01 1.33 -13.24
CA GLY A 361 -7.93 2.50 -12.35
C GLY A 361 -7.95 2.15 -10.87
N PHE A 362 -7.12 1.20 -10.45
CA PHE A 362 -6.99 0.80 -9.05
C PHE A 362 -5.73 1.37 -8.42
N LEU A 363 -5.88 1.88 -7.20
CA LEU A 363 -4.77 2.08 -6.28
C LEU A 363 -4.88 1.07 -5.13
N VAL A 364 -3.96 0.12 -5.07
CA VAL A 364 -3.81 -0.77 -3.92
C VAL A 364 -2.52 -0.42 -3.19
N GLN A 365 -2.61 -0.03 -1.92
CA GLN A 365 -1.45 0.35 -1.14
C GLN A 365 -1.48 -0.10 0.31
N ASP A 366 -0.31 -0.35 0.87
CA ASP A 366 -0.13 -0.73 2.28
C ASP A 366 -0.92 -2.02 2.65
N LEU A 367 -1.13 -2.91 1.68
CA LEU A 367 -1.88 -4.16 1.87
C LEU A 367 -0.95 -5.29 2.32
N THR A 368 -1.40 -6.08 3.29
CA THR A 368 -0.72 -7.29 3.76
C THR A 368 -1.60 -8.51 3.52
N MET A 369 -1.06 -9.53 2.87
CA MET A 369 -1.70 -10.83 2.73
C MET A 369 -0.83 -11.91 3.36
N TYR A 370 -1.45 -12.74 4.18
CA TYR A 370 -0.87 -14.00 4.61
C TYR A 370 -1.28 -15.13 3.68
N ARG A 371 -0.91 -16.36 4.04
CA ARG A 371 -1.06 -17.53 3.19
C ARG A 371 -2.50 -17.72 2.69
N THR A 372 -2.61 -17.90 1.38
CA THR A 372 -3.83 -18.27 0.65
C THR A 372 -3.69 -19.67 0.07
N ARG A 373 -4.80 -20.39 -0.11
CA ARG A 373 -4.79 -21.71 -0.77
C ARG A 373 -4.38 -21.60 -2.24
N GLY A 374 -5.01 -20.68 -2.97
CA GLY A 374 -4.68 -20.32 -4.34
C GLY A 374 -3.67 -19.16 -4.39
N SER A 375 -3.60 -18.46 -5.53
CA SER A 375 -2.70 -17.33 -5.70
C SER A 375 -3.01 -16.17 -4.76
N ASN A 376 -2.02 -15.38 -4.32
CA ASN A 376 -2.33 -14.22 -3.48
C ASN A 376 -3.00 -13.13 -4.33
N TRP A 377 -2.52 -12.93 -5.55
CA TRP A 377 -3.12 -12.09 -6.56
C TRP A 377 -3.67 -12.93 -7.71
N ASN A 378 -4.95 -12.71 -8.05
CA ASN A 378 -5.58 -13.16 -9.29
C ASN A 378 -5.92 -11.95 -10.15
N LEU A 379 -5.14 -11.70 -11.18
CA LEU A 379 -5.24 -10.47 -11.96
C LEU A 379 -5.62 -10.82 -13.40
N ASN A 380 -6.78 -10.36 -13.84
CA ASN A 380 -7.29 -10.63 -15.16
C ASN A 380 -7.61 -9.30 -15.83
N GLY A 381 -6.67 -8.79 -16.64
CA GLY A 381 -6.86 -7.57 -17.41
C GLY A 381 -7.67 -7.80 -18.68
N LYS A 382 -7.52 -6.91 -19.65
CA LYS A 382 -8.08 -7.04 -21.00
C LYS A 382 -7.04 -6.70 -22.05
N ASP A 383 -7.02 -7.50 -23.10
CA ASP A 383 -6.05 -7.41 -24.18
C ASP A 383 -6.06 -6.01 -24.81
N GLY A 384 -4.88 -5.41 -24.96
CA GLY A 384 -4.70 -4.08 -25.55
C GLY A 384 -5.10 -2.91 -24.64
N VAL A 385 -5.46 -3.17 -23.37
CA VAL A 385 -5.98 -2.14 -22.46
C VAL A 385 -5.01 -1.84 -21.33
N ASP A 386 -4.60 -0.57 -21.21
CA ASP A 386 -3.92 -0.07 -20.01
C ASP A 386 -4.83 -0.19 -18.79
N MET A 387 -4.44 -1.07 -17.87
CA MET A 387 -5.21 -1.36 -16.67
C MET A 387 -5.15 -0.24 -15.64
N ASP A 388 -4.18 0.68 -15.71
CA ASP A 388 -3.99 1.75 -14.74
C ASP A 388 -4.05 1.23 -13.28
N TRP A 389 -3.41 0.08 -13.05
CA TRP A 389 -3.32 -0.55 -11.74
C TRP A 389 -2.00 -0.19 -11.08
N THR A 390 -2.06 0.36 -9.88
CA THR A 390 -0.88 0.65 -9.06
C THR A 390 -0.95 -0.09 -7.74
N PHE A 391 0.05 -0.93 -7.50
CA PHE A 391 0.30 -1.68 -6.27
C PHE A 391 1.51 -1.07 -5.55
N ARG A 392 1.36 -0.69 -4.29
CA ARG A 392 2.44 -0.02 -3.54
C ARG A 392 2.57 -0.51 -2.11
N ASN A 393 3.80 -0.78 -1.68
CA ASN A 393 4.06 -1.23 -0.31
C ASN A 393 3.20 -2.44 0.06
N ILE A 394 3.13 -3.40 -0.87
CA ILE A 394 2.42 -4.66 -0.68
C ILE A 394 3.33 -5.62 0.05
N VAL A 395 2.77 -6.35 1.01
CA VAL A 395 3.45 -7.45 1.68
C VAL A 395 2.64 -8.72 1.47
N VAL A 396 3.24 -9.68 0.79
CA VAL A 396 2.72 -11.05 0.74
C VAL A 396 3.67 -11.92 1.55
N ASP A 397 3.17 -12.49 2.64
CA ASP A 397 3.95 -13.41 3.47
C ASP A 397 3.24 -14.75 3.59
N ASN A 398 3.57 -15.66 2.68
CA ASN A 398 2.99 -17.00 2.67
C ASN A 398 3.59 -17.91 3.74
N THR A 399 4.61 -17.47 4.48
CA THR A 399 5.19 -18.26 5.59
C THR A 399 4.31 -18.21 6.83
N VAL A 400 3.44 -17.18 6.92
CA VAL A 400 2.48 -17.03 7.99
C VAL A 400 1.23 -17.84 7.68
N ASP A 401 1.05 -18.94 8.42
CA ASP A 401 -0.15 -19.77 8.35
C ASP A 401 -1.20 -19.35 9.37
N ARG A 402 -2.37 -18.93 8.89
CA ARG A 402 -3.56 -18.67 9.70
C ARG A 402 -4.76 -19.54 9.31
N LEU A 403 -4.56 -20.49 8.40
CA LEU A 403 -5.64 -21.33 7.85
C LEU A 403 -5.89 -22.62 8.66
N GLY A 404 -5.05 -22.93 9.65
CA GLY A 404 -5.26 -24.01 10.61
C GLY A 404 -5.13 -25.45 10.08
N SER A 405 -5.30 -25.67 8.77
CA SER A 405 -5.11 -26.99 8.12
C SER A 405 -5.11 -26.95 6.58
N VAL A 406 -5.47 -25.82 5.95
CA VAL A 406 -5.52 -25.73 4.49
C VAL A 406 -4.14 -25.53 3.89
N THR A 407 -3.72 -26.53 3.11
CA THR A 407 -2.45 -26.53 2.38
C THR A 407 -2.55 -25.69 1.11
N ARG A 408 -1.57 -24.81 0.89
CA ARG A 408 -1.44 -24.05 -0.37
C ARG A 408 -1.31 -24.99 -1.57
N HIS A 409 -2.07 -24.73 -2.62
CA HIS A 409 -2.07 -25.54 -3.84
C HIS A 409 -0.67 -25.57 -4.48
N PRO A 410 -0.19 -26.71 -5.00
CA PRO A 410 1.16 -26.84 -5.56
C PRO A 410 1.49 -25.84 -6.67
N HIS A 411 0.47 -25.43 -7.44
CA HIS A 411 0.60 -24.50 -8.56
C HIS A 411 0.18 -23.06 -8.22
N ALA A 412 0.00 -22.73 -6.93
CA ALA A 412 -0.43 -21.39 -6.52
C ALA A 412 0.73 -20.37 -6.56
N ASN A 413 0.72 -19.50 -7.55
CA ASN A 413 1.69 -18.40 -7.68
C ASN A 413 1.40 -17.28 -6.67
N MET A 414 2.37 -16.45 -6.30
CA MET A 414 2.01 -15.26 -5.48
C MET A 414 1.26 -14.25 -6.34
N ILE A 415 1.76 -14.03 -7.56
CA ILE A 415 1.09 -13.26 -8.60
C ILE A 415 0.70 -14.20 -9.74
N CYS A 416 -0.60 -14.24 -10.06
CA CYS A 416 -1.09 -14.87 -11.28
C CYS A 416 -1.80 -13.79 -12.09
N ALA A 417 -1.24 -13.45 -13.25
CA ALA A 417 -1.72 -12.35 -14.07
C ALA A 417 -1.91 -12.78 -15.54
N PHE A 418 -3.03 -12.37 -16.10
CA PHE A 418 -3.42 -12.57 -17.49
C PHE A 418 -3.80 -11.23 -18.10
N ASN A 419 -3.28 -10.91 -19.30
CA ASN A 419 -3.69 -9.74 -20.08
C ASN A 419 -3.56 -8.41 -19.32
N VAL A 420 -2.56 -8.33 -18.43
CA VAL A 420 -2.32 -7.14 -17.61
C VAL A 420 -1.30 -6.27 -18.32
N GLU A 421 -1.71 -5.06 -18.69
CA GLU A 421 -0.81 -4.08 -19.27
C GLU A 421 -0.52 -2.92 -18.32
N ARG A 422 0.74 -2.46 -18.34
CA ARG A 422 1.18 -1.19 -17.74
C ARG A 422 0.90 -1.04 -16.23
N SER A 423 0.70 -2.15 -15.52
CA SER A 423 0.58 -2.12 -14.07
C SER A 423 1.91 -1.69 -13.42
N ARG A 424 1.82 -1.08 -12.23
CA ARG A 424 2.98 -0.58 -11.48
C ARG A 424 3.01 -1.18 -10.09
N TRP A 425 4.10 -1.85 -9.77
CA TRP A 425 4.38 -2.44 -8.46
C TRP A 425 5.56 -1.69 -7.86
N ILE A 426 5.39 -1.15 -6.65
CA ILE A 426 6.37 -0.22 -6.07
C ILE A 426 6.63 -0.60 -4.62
N ASP A 427 7.90 -0.89 -4.29
CA ASP A 427 8.37 -1.20 -2.94
C ASP A 427 7.60 -2.38 -2.31
N CYS A 428 7.41 -3.47 -3.05
CA CYS A 428 6.63 -4.63 -2.57
C CYS A 428 7.54 -5.77 -2.10
N THR A 429 7.13 -6.46 -1.05
CA THR A 429 7.83 -7.62 -0.50
C THR A 429 6.98 -8.86 -0.68
N PHE A 430 7.55 -9.90 -1.26
CA PHE A 430 6.90 -11.18 -1.40
C PHE A 430 7.77 -12.32 -0.88
N ARG A 431 7.25 -13.05 0.11
CA ARG A 431 7.90 -14.19 0.76
C ARG A 431 7.13 -15.46 0.42
N ASN A 432 7.72 -16.30 -0.42
CA ASN A 432 7.10 -17.54 -0.86
C ASN A 432 7.47 -18.71 0.06
N ALA A 433 6.48 -19.45 0.55
CA ALA A 433 6.67 -20.50 1.54
C ALA A 433 6.72 -21.92 0.98
N ARG A 434 6.65 -22.13 -0.34
CA ARG A 434 6.68 -23.49 -0.93
C ARG A 434 7.51 -23.57 -2.21
N PRO A 435 8.34 -24.63 -2.41
CA PRO A 435 9.05 -24.84 -3.67
C PRO A 435 8.07 -25.31 -4.76
N GLY A 436 8.26 -24.87 -6.01
CA GLY A 436 7.56 -25.41 -7.19
C GLY A 436 6.53 -24.50 -7.86
N ALA A 437 5.94 -23.54 -7.16
CA ALA A 437 5.13 -22.49 -7.78
C ALA A 437 6.00 -21.25 -8.08
N ALA A 438 5.79 -20.61 -9.23
CA ALA A 438 6.48 -19.37 -9.55
C ALA A 438 6.07 -18.28 -8.55
N ALA A 439 7.01 -17.37 -8.24
CA ALA A 439 6.68 -16.16 -7.52
C ALA A 439 5.65 -15.34 -8.32
N ALA A 440 5.84 -15.25 -9.63
CA ALA A 440 4.89 -14.65 -10.54
C ALA A 440 4.72 -15.51 -11.81
N TYR A 441 3.47 -15.68 -12.22
CA TYR A 441 3.09 -16.20 -13.52
C TYR A 441 2.36 -15.09 -14.27
N LEU A 442 2.94 -14.67 -15.39
CA LEU A 442 2.41 -13.66 -16.29
C LEU A 442 2.16 -14.31 -17.66
N SER A 443 0.94 -14.20 -18.16
CA SER A 443 0.55 -14.65 -19.51
C SER A 443 -0.04 -13.47 -20.28
N ASN A 444 0.50 -13.20 -21.46
CA ASN A 444 0.14 -12.05 -22.31
C ASN A 444 0.08 -10.72 -21.53
N CYS A 445 1.06 -10.49 -20.66
CA CYS A 445 1.16 -9.29 -19.83
C CYS A 445 2.29 -8.40 -20.36
N ASP A 446 2.03 -7.11 -20.54
CA ASP A 446 2.95 -6.22 -21.22
C ASP A 446 3.26 -4.93 -20.47
N HIS A 447 4.50 -4.46 -20.58
CA HIS A 447 4.96 -3.16 -20.05
C HIS A 447 4.68 -2.94 -18.55
N ASN A 448 4.58 -4.02 -17.77
CA ASN A 448 4.40 -3.93 -16.32
C ASN A 448 5.73 -3.57 -15.65
N ARG A 449 5.67 -2.70 -14.65
CA ARG A 449 6.86 -2.20 -13.96
C ARG A 449 6.86 -2.62 -12.51
N PHE A 450 7.93 -3.27 -12.09
CA PHE A 450 8.14 -3.80 -10.76
C PHE A 450 9.36 -3.12 -10.13
N ASP A 451 9.15 -1.97 -9.50
CA ASP A 451 10.22 -1.17 -8.90
C ASP A 451 10.43 -1.52 -7.42
N GLY A 452 11.65 -1.91 -7.05
CA GLY A 452 12.01 -2.12 -5.65
C GLY A 452 11.30 -3.32 -5.03
N ILE A 453 11.17 -4.40 -5.82
CA ILE A 453 10.59 -5.65 -5.36
C ILE A 453 11.62 -6.46 -4.56
N ASP A 454 11.21 -6.93 -3.39
CA ASP A 454 11.94 -7.91 -2.60
C ASP A 454 11.24 -9.28 -2.75
N LEU A 455 11.83 -10.17 -3.55
CA LEU A 455 11.39 -11.56 -3.70
C LEU A 455 12.28 -12.46 -2.86
N SER A 456 11.67 -13.22 -1.95
CA SER A 456 12.40 -14.15 -1.09
C SER A 456 11.59 -15.43 -0.83
N GLY A 457 12.23 -16.41 -0.21
CA GLY A 457 11.62 -17.71 0.10
C GLY A 457 12.00 -18.82 -0.88
N LEU A 458 11.19 -19.88 -0.93
CA LEU A 458 11.56 -21.17 -1.56
C LEU A 458 11.47 -21.19 -3.09
N SER A 459 10.80 -20.22 -3.70
CA SER A 459 10.77 -20.01 -5.15
C SER A 459 10.63 -18.53 -5.46
N GLN A 460 11.58 -18.02 -6.23
CA GLN A 460 11.64 -16.64 -6.73
C GLN A 460 11.43 -16.57 -8.25
N GLN A 461 11.09 -17.70 -8.88
CA GLN A 461 10.95 -17.81 -10.33
C GLN A 461 9.85 -16.88 -10.83
N ILE A 462 10.13 -16.18 -11.93
CA ILE A 462 9.14 -15.42 -12.69
C ILE A 462 8.92 -16.16 -14.02
N SER A 463 7.68 -16.54 -14.30
CA SER A 463 7.26 -17.16 -15.56
C SER A 463 6.53 -16.12 -16.40
N GLN A 464 7.04 -15.85 -17.60
CA GLN A 464 6.41 -14.95 -18.57
C GLN A 464 6.16 -15.75 -19.86
N VAL A 465 4.90 -15.83 -20.29
CA VAL A 465 4.46 -16.69 -21.40
C VAL A 465 3.47 -15.97 -22.31
N ASP A 466 3.10 -16.60 -23.43
CA ASP A 466 2.04 -16.14 -24.34
C ASP A 466 2.22 -14.70 -24.83
N GLY A 467 3.44 -14.34 -25.23
CA GLY A 467 3.71 -13.03 -25.84
C GLY A 467 4.07 -11.91 -24.85
N CYS A 468 4.24 -12.19 -23.57
CA CYS A 468 4.71 -11.20 -22.59
C CYS A 468 5.94 -10.42 -23.08
N SER A 469 5.89 -9.09 -22.98
CA SER A 469 6.92 -8.19 -23.47
C SER A 469 7.05 -6.93 -22.61
N GLY A 470 8.24 -6.33 -22.56
CA GLY A 470 8.45 -5.03 -21.91
C GLY A 470 8.26 -4.99 -20.38
N ASN A 471 8.09 -6.12 -19.70
CA ASN A 471 7.99 -6.17 -18.24
C ASN A 471 9.37 -5.97 -17.59
N ILE A 472 9.46 -5.08 -16.60
CA ILE A 472 10.72 -4.70 -15.93
C ILE A 472 10.63 -5.07 -14.45
N TRP A 473 11.60 -5.86 -13.96
CA TRP A 473 11.70 -6.39 -12.59
C TRP A 473 12.81 -5.76 -11.75
#